data_AF-A0ABD0NW89-F1
#
_entry.id   AF-A0ABD0NW89-F1
#
_cell.length_a   1.000
_cell.length_b   1.000
_cell.length_c   1.000
_cell.angle_alpha   90.00
_cell.angle_beta   90.00
_cell.angle_gamma   90.00
#
_symmetry.space_group_name_H-M   'P 1'
#
loop_
_entity.id
_entity.type
_entity.pdbx_description
1 polymer ?
#
loop_
_entity_poly.entity_id
_entity_poly.type
_entity_poly.pdbx_seq_one_letter_code
_entity_poly.pdbx_strand_id
1 'polypeptide(L)'
;MAICGRRSRPKFIFYILGAFVLGYLVFHRNTQSDVGLASRREVVEQYKNVDEEFLKKPVYEKPPLDINALGEMGRAVKLDLTEEEKREEEESIKKHQINTYVSDRISLHRRLPERWNPL
;
A
#
# COMPACT_ATOMS: atom_id res chain seq x y z
N MET A 1 37.17 -28.86 -63.42
CA MET A 1 37.59 -27.61 -62.76
C MET A 1 37.67 -27.85 -61.25
N ALA A 2 38.58 -27.17 -60.56
CA ALA A 2 39.30 -27.61 -59.37
C ALA A 2 38.46 -28.04 -58.14
N ILE A 3 38.83 -29.20 -57.59
CA ILE A 3 38.43 -29.70 -56.26
C ILE A 3 39.42 -29.11 -55.24
N CYS A 4 38.99 -28.12 -54.45
CA CYS A 4 39.83 -27.48 -53.43
C CYS A 4 39.75 -28.26 -52.11
N GLY A 5 40.80 -29.03 -51.80
CA GLY A 5 40.92 -29.79 -50.56
C GLY A 5 41.16 -28.89 -49.34
N ARG A 6 40.17 -28.78 -48.45
CA ARG A 6 40.30 -28.09 -47.16
C ARG A 6 40.79 -29.08 -46.10
N ARG A 7 42.10 -29.09 -45.87
CA ARG A 7 42.75 -29.91 -44.82
C ARG A 7 42.33 -29.38 -43.44
N SER A 8 41.27 -29.95 -42.86
CA SER A 8 40.80 -29.59 -41.52
C SER A 8 41.88 -29.98 -40.50
N ARG A 9 42.42 -28.98 -39.78
CA ARG A 9 43.29 -29.21 -38.63
C ARG A 9 42.44 -29.15 -37.37
N PRO A 10 41.89 -30.28 -36.88
CA PRO A 10 40.93 -30.29 -35.77
C PRO A 10 41.51 -29.64 -34.51
N LYS A 11 42.84 -29.68 -34.36
CA LYS A 11 43.58 -29.03 -33.27
C LYS A 11 43.32 -27.50 -33.20
N PHE A 12 43.26 -26.81 -34.34
CA PHE A 12 43.00 -25.36 -34.36
C PHE A 12 41.56 -25.03 -33.91
N ILE A 13 40.60 -25.89 -34.21
CA ILE A 13 39.20 -25.70 -33.81
C ILE A 13 39.08 -25.79 -32.28
N PHE A 14 39.77 -26.74 -31.64
CA PHE A 14 39.80 -26.85 -30.19
C PHE A 14 40.44 -25.64 -29.50
N TYR A 15 41.51 -25.06 -30.08
CA TYR A 15 42.11 -23.84 -29.54
C TYR A 15 41.17 -22.63 -29.64
N ILE A 16 40.43 -22.49 -30.74
CA ILE A 16 39.46 -21.40 -30.92
C ILE A 16 38.30 -21.53 -29.93
N LEU A 17 37.75 -22.73 -29.76
CA LEU A 17 36.69 -23.00 -28.77
C LEU A 17 37.19 -22.74 -27.35
N GLY A 18 38.41 -23.19 -27.02
CA GLY A 18 39.02 -22.92 -25.71
C GLY A 18 39.19 -21.43 -25.43
N ALA A 19 39.65 -20.65 -26.41
CA ALA A 19 39.77 -19.20 -26.28
C ALA A 19 38.41 -18.51 -26.10
N PHE A 20 37.36 -18.99 -26.79
CA PHE A 20 36.00 -18.45 -26.63
C PHE A 20 35.42 -18.71 -25.24
N VAL A 21 35.59 -19.92 -24.71
CA VAL A 21 35.12 -20.27 -23.35
C VAL A 21 35.88 -19.46 -22.30
N LEU A 22 37.20 -19.32 -22.45
CA LEU A 22 38.01 -18.53 -21.53
C LEU A 22 37.61 -17.04 -21.56
N GLY A 23 37.39 -16.49 -22.75
CA GLY A 23 36.91 -15.12 -22.94
C GLY A 23 35.52 -14.90 -22.32
N TYR A 24 34.60 -15.85 -22.50
CA TYR A 24 33.27 -15.81 -21.89
C TYR A 24 33.34 -15.83 -20.36
N LEU A 25 34.19 -16.67 -19.77
CA LEU A 25 34.35 -16.74 -18.31
C LEU A 25 34.97 -15.46 -17.74
N VAL A 26 35.96 -14.86 -18.41
CA VAL A 26 36.56 -13.58 -17.97
C VAL A 26 35.55 -12.44 -18.06
N PHE A 27 34.79 -12.36 -19.17
CA PHE A 27 33.77 -11.34 -19.35
C PHE A 27 32.64 -11.47 -18.33
N HIS A 28 32.13 -12.68 -18.10
CA HIS A 28 31.03 -12.91 -17.16
C HIS A 28 31.45 -12.69 -15.69
N ARG A 29 32.72 -12.93 -15.33
CA ARG A 29 33.26 -12.55 -14.02
C ARG A 29 33.33 -11.04 -13.85
N ASN A 30 33.69 -10.29 -14.89
CA ASN A 30 33.79 -8.83 -14.82
C ASN A 30 32.41 -8.15 -14.79
N THR A 31 31.40 -8.70 -15.49
CA THR A 31 30.01 -8.23 -15.38
C THR A 31 29.47 -8.36 -13.96
N GLN A 32 29.87 -9.40 -13.21
CA GLN A 32 29.42 -9.57 -11.83
C GLN A 32 30.06 -8.55 -10.86
N SER A 33 31.28 -8.07 -11.12
CA SER A 33 31.95 -7.07 -10.27
C SER A 33 31.41 -5.65 -10.45
N ASP A 34 30.99 -5.25 -11.65
CA ASP A 34 30.46 -3.89 -11.87
C ASP A 34 29.04 -3.70 -11.33
N VAL A 35 28.25 -4.78 -11.25
CA VAL A 35 26.89 -4.72 -10.70
C VAL A 35 26.89 -4.53 -9.16
N GLY A 36 28.00 -4.84 -8.48
CA GLY A 36 28.13 -4.66 -7.02
C GLY A 36 28.38 -3.21 -6.57
N LEU A 37 28.95 -2.36 -7.43
CA LEU A 37 29.39 -1.01 -7.06
C LEU A 37 28.33 0.07 -7.35
N ALA A 38 27.40 -0.19 -8.27
CA ALA A 38 26.30 0.73 -8.61
C ALA A 38 25.11 0.70 -7.63
N SER A 39 25.09 -0.22 -6.66
CA SER A 39 23.99 -0.34 -5.68
C SER A 39 24.10 0.60 -4.48
N ARG A 40 25.22 1.34 -4.34
CA ARG A 40 25.47 2.16 -3.14
C ARG A 40 25.24 3.66 -3.38
N ARG A 41 24.06 4.00 -3.89
CA ARG A 41 23.45 5.29 -3.54
C ARG A 41 22.61 5.03 -2.30
N GLU A 42 23.20 5.31 -1.14
CA GLU A 42 22.59 5.37 0.20
C GLU A 42 21.56 6.52 0.26
N VAL A 43 20.62 6.54 -0.68
CA VAL A 43 19.43 7.39 -0.61
C VAL A 43 18.37 6.55 0.09
N VAL A 44 18.43 6.63 1.42
CA VAL A 44 17.32 6.38 2.34
C VAL A 44 16.78 4.95 2.37
N GLU A 45 17.58 4.02 2.89
CA GLU A 45 17.06 2.74 3.41
C GLU A 45 16.23 2.89 4.70
N GLN A 46 16.14 4.10 5.25
CA GLN A 46 15.36 4.40 6.46
C GLN A 46 13.84 4.30 6.27
N TYR A 47 13.33 4.33 5.02
CA TYR A 47 11.89 4.17 4.73
C TYR A 47 11.52 2.80 4.16
N LYS A 48 12.48 1.88 3.94
CA LYS A 48 12.17 0.55 3.38
C LYS A 48 11.52 -0.41 4.38
N ASN A 49 11.54 -0.07 5.67
CA ASN A 49 10.81 -0.77 6.73
C ASN A 49 9.78 0.15 7.40
N VAL A 50 9.13 1.05 6.64
CA VAL A 50 7.80 1.48 7.10
C VAL A 50 6.93 0.27 6.90
N ASP A 51 6.59 -0.41 7.99
CA ASP A 51 5.72 -1.60 7.98
C ASP A 51 4.56 -1.31 7.03
N GLU A 52 4.40 -2.07 5.96
CA GLU A 52 3.31 -1.88 4.99
C GLU A 52 1.94 -1.85 5.68
N GLU A 53 1.86 -2.48 6.85
CA GLU A 53 0.73 -2.47 7.75
C GLU A 53 0.44 -1.09 8.37
N PHE A 54 1.47 -0.30 8.69
CA PHE A 54 1.31 1.07 9.16
C PHE A 54 0.75 1.98 8.07
N LEU A 55 1.15 1.76 6.80
CA LEU A 55 0.61 2.52 5.66
C LEU A 55 -0.88 2.20 5.38
N LYS A 56 -1.38 1.05 5.83
CA LYS A 56 -2.80 0.65 5.69
C LYS A 56 -3.68 1.21 6.80
N LYS A 57 -3.10 1.70 7.90
CA LYS A 57 -3.85 2.21 9.06
C LYS A 57 -4.36 3.64 8.81
N PRO A 58 -5.50 4.02 9.40
CA PRO A 58 -5.97 5.40 9.36
C PRO A 58 -4.98 6.32 10.10
N VAL A 59 -5.01 7.61 9.75
CA VAL A 59 -4.13 8.65 10.33
C VAL A 59 -4.29 8.75 11.85
N TYR A 60 -5.52 8.61 12.35
CA TYR A 60 -5.82 8.63 13.78
C TYR A 60 -6.53 7.34 14.20
N GLU A 61 -6.09 6.78 15.31
CA GLU A 61 -6.80 5.67 15.94
C GLU A 61 -8.13 6.15 16.51
N LYS A 62 -9.20 5.41 16.22
CA LYS A 62 -10.50 5.70 16.79
C LYS A 62 -10.54 5.25 18.26
N PRO A 63 -11.23 6.00 19.14
CA PRO A 63 -11.51 5.57 20.51
C PRO A 63 -12.14 4.16 20.55
N PRO A 64 -12.06 3.48 21.72
CA PRO A 64 -12.69 2.19 21.91
C PRO A 64 -14.19 2.24 21.59
N LEU A 65 -14.68 1.18 20.97
CA LEU A 65 -16.07 1.11 20.52
C LEU A 65 -17.00 0.95 21.73
N ASP A 66 -17.91 1.90 21.92
CA ASP A 66 -19.02 1.78 22.87
C ASP A 66 -20.32 1.47 22.12
N ILE A 67 -20.75 0.20 22.21
CA ILE A 67 -21.95 -0.28 21.53
C ILE A 67 -23.23 0.41 22.08
N ASN A 68 -23.20 0.94 23.30
CA ASN A 68 -24.37 1.58 23.90
C ASN A 68 -24.44 3.09 23.60
N ALA A 69 -23.41 3.66 22.98
CA ALA A 69 -23.40 5.06 22.62
C ALA A 69 -24.51 5.40 21.61
N LEU A 70 -25.03 6.63 21.73
CA LEU A 70 -26.07 7.16 20.87
C LEU A 70 -25.59 7.20 19.42
N GLY A 71 -26.34 6.55 18.53
CA GLY A 71 -26.08 6.59 17.09
C GLY A 71 -24.85 5.80 16.65
N GLU A 72 -24.25 4.99 17.54
CA GLU A 72 -23.17 4.08 17.18
C GLU A 72 -23.68 3.03 16.17
N MET A 73 -22.79 2.58 15.28
CA MET A 73 -23.15 1.72 14.15
C MET A 73 -24.24 2.31 13.24
N GLY A 74 -24.38 3.64 13.22
CA GLY A 74 -25.34 4.35 12.37
C GLY A 74 -26.80 4.04 12.71
N ARG A 75 -27.11 3.62 13.94
CA ARG A 75 -28.50 3.36 14.37
C ARG A 75 -29.28 4.67 14.47
N ALA A 76 -30.58 4.59 14.19
CA ALA A 76 -31.49 5.70 14.40
C ALA A 76 -31.59 6.02 15.90
N VAL A 77 -31.49 7.30 16.24
CA VAL A 77 -31.61 7.80 17.61
C VAL A 77 -32.90 8.59 17.72
N LYS A 78 -33.70 8.25 18.73
CA LYS A 78 -34.84 9.04 19.17
C LYS A 78 -34.65 9.28 20.66
N LEU A 79 -34.75 10.52 21.08
CA LEU A 79 -34.59 10.93 22.47
C LEU A 79 -35.97 11.19 23.07
N ASP A 80 -36.16 10.73 24.30
CA ASP A 80 -37.36 11.08 25.07
C ASP A 80 -37.10 12.44 25.73
N LEU A 81 -37.53 13.51 25.05
CA LEU A 81 -37.26 14.89 25.44
C LEU A 81 -38.39 15.47 26.30
N THR A 82 -38.00 16.33 27.24
CA THR A 82 -38.94 17.23 27.92
C THR A 82 -39.43 18.33 26.98
N GLU A 83 -40.49 19.05 27.38
CA GLU A 83 -41.11 20.09 26.55
C GLU A 83 -40.13 21.23 26.20
N GLU A 84 -39.25 21.59 27.13
CA GLU A 84 -38.21 22.62 26.92
C GLU A 84 -37.15 22.15 25.92
N GLU A 85 -36.62 20.93 26.10
CA GLU A 85 -35.64 20.32 25.21
C GLU A 85 -36.18 20.12 23.79
N LYS A 86 -37.47 19.79 23.66
CA LYS A 86 -38.12 19.65 22.37
C LYS A 86 -38.17 20.99 21.62
N ARG A 87 -38.38 22.10 22.33
CA ARG A 87 -38.34 23.43 21.71
C ARG A 87 -36.95 23.76 21.18
N GLU A 88 -35.90 23.42 21.92
CA GLU A 88 -34.52 23.57 21.47
C GLU A 88 -34.21 22.71 20.24
N GLU A 89 -34.70 21.47 20.22
CA GLU A 89 -34.59 20.59 19.06
C GLU A 89 -35.24 21.22 17.82
N GLU A 90 -36.49 21.70 17.94
CA GLU A 90 -37.24 22.33 16.84
C GLU A 90 -36.56 23.62 16.34
N GLU A 91 -36.05 24.45 17.25
CA GLU A 91 -35.28 25.65 16.91
C GLU A 91 -33.99 25.30 16.17
N SER A 92 -33.29 24.25 16.61
CA SER A 92 -32.06 23.76 15.98
C SER A 92 -32.30 23.30 14.54
N ILE A 93 -33.40 22.57 14.32
CA ILE A 93 -33.83 22.11 13.00
C ILE A 93 -34.19 23.31 12.12
N LYS A 94 -34.93 24.28 12.64
CA LYS A 94 -35.32 25.47 11.89
C LYS A 94 -34.09 26.29 11.45
N LYS A 95 -33.09 26.42 12.31
CA LYS A 95 -31.88 27.19 12.02
C LYS A 95 -30.94 26.48 11.05
N HIS A 96 -30.69 25.20 11.24
CA HIS A 96 -29.65 24.47 10.51
C HIS A 96 -30.19 23.54 9.41
N GLN A 97 -31.52 23.36 9.33
CA GLN A 97 -32.20 22.42 8.43
C GLN A 97 -31.83 20.94 8.67
N ILE A 98 -31.13 20.67 9.78
CA ILE A 98 -30.75 19.36 10.28
C ILE A 98 -30.92 19.37 11.81
N ASN A 99 -31.14 18.19 12.40
CA ASN A 99 -31.26 18.07 13.85
C ASN A 99 -29.87 18.10 14.50
N THR A 100 -29.33 19.32 14.68
CA THR A 100 -28.03 19.51 15.35
C THR A 100 -28.13 19.13 16.82
N TYR A 101 -29.28 19.33 17.46
CA TYR A 101 -29.50 18.96 18.85
C TYR A 101 -29.20 17.48 19.14
N VAL A 102 -29.71 16.57 18.30
CA VAL A 102 -29.37 15.14 18.39
C VAL A 102 -27.94 14.88 17.94
N SER A 103 -27.45 15.58 16.91
CA SER A 103 -26.07 15.43 16.42
C SER A 103 -25.03 15.76 17.48
N ASP A 104 -25.26 16.79 18.30
CA ASP A 104 -24.36 17.24 19.37
C ASP A 104 -24.24 16.20 20.50
N ARG A 105 -25.26 15.33 20.62
CA ARG A 105 -25.28 14.21 21.57
C ARG A 105 -24.72 12.92 20.99
N ILE A 106 -24.45 12.86 19.69
CA ILE A 106 -23.83 11.70 19.01
C ILE A 106 -22.30 11.86 19.02
N SER A 107 -21.58 10.75 19.15
CA SER A 107 -20.11 10.75 19.09
C SER A 107 -19.59 11.21 17.72
N LEU A 108 -18.63 12.15 17.75
CA LEU A 108 -17.89 12.59 16.56
C LEU A 108 -17.05 11.47 15.92
N HIS A 109 -16.70 10.44 16.70
CA HIS A 109 -15.85 9.33 16.25
C HIS A 109 -16.61 8.03 16.00
N ARG A 110 -17.94 8.08 15.86
CA ARG A 110 -18.78 6.89 15.65
C ARG A 110 -18.30 6.03 14.48
N ARG A 111 -18.52 4.72 14.58
CA ARG A 111 -18.31 3.76 13.51
C ARG A 111 -19.62 3.55 12.75
N LEU A 112 -19.49 3.36 11.44
CA LEU A 112 -20.61 3.05 10.56
C LEU A 112 -20.58 1.56 10.22
N PRO A 113 -21.75 0.95 9.99
CA PRO A 113 -21.81 -0.42 9.56
C PRO A 113 -21.34 -0.49 8.10
N GLU A 114 -20.65 -1.57 7.79
CA GLU A 114 -20.22 -1.86 6.44
C GLU A 114 -21.46 -2.20 5.58
N ARG A 115 -21.71 -1.38 4.54
CA ARG A 115 -22.87 -1.52 3.63
C ARG A 115 -22.47 -1.54 2.15
N TRP A 116 -21.18 -1.58 1.85
CA TRP A 116 -20.70 -1.69 0.48
C TRP A 116 -21.10 -3.02 -0.17
N ASN A 117 -21.19 -3.02 -1.50
CA ASN A 117 -21.41 -4.23 -2.28
C ASN A 117 -20.12 -5.08 -2.25
N PRO A 118 -20.18 -6.35 -1.83
CA PRO A 118 -19.00 -7.22 -1.82
C PRO A 118 -18.58 -7.71 -3.22
N LEU A 119 -19.36 -7.42 -4.27
CA LEU A 119 -19.19 -7.90 -5.64
C LEU A 119 -18.56 -6.85 -6.58
#